data_AF-A0A853ICJ1-F1
#
_entry.id   AF-A0A853ICJ1-F1
#
_cell.length_a   1.000
_cell.length_b   1.000
_cell.length_c   1.000
_cell.angle_alpha   90.00
_cell.angle_beta   90.00
_cell.angle_gamma   90.00
#
_symmetry.space_group_name_H-M   'P 1'
#
loop_
_entity.id
_entity.type
_entity.pdbx_description
1 polymer ?
#
loop_
_entity_poly.entity_id
_entity_poly.type
_entity_poly.pdbx_seq_one_letter_code
_entity_poly.pdbx_strand_id
1 'polypeptide(L)' 'MKIEDITEDWDLVVTALQALWRERVSAYNTTTTVAQLNGMESPKEELFGISEAADALRRIGAAPVR' A
#
# COMPACT_ATOMS: atom_id res chain seq x y z
N MET A 1 12.82 -6.08 -16.66
CA MET A 1 11.71 -5.13 -16.86
C MET A 1 11.55 -4.34 -15.58
N LYS A 2 11.68 -3.00 -15.62
CA LYS A 2 11.39 -2.17 -14.45
C LYS A 2 9.92 -1.76 -14.48
N ILE A 3 9.37 -1.43 -13.32
CA ILE A 3 7.97 -1.00 -13.24
C ILE A 3 7.74 0.31 -14.00
N GLU A 4 8.77 1.16 -14.09
CA GLU A 4 8.74 2.42 -14.87
C GLU A 4 8.64 2.19 -16.38
N ASP A 5 8.99 1.00 -16.87
CA ASP A 5 9.00 0.69 -18.31
C ASP A 5 7.63 0.17 -18.79
N ILE A 6 6.62 0.08 -17.90
CA ILE A 6 5.29 -0.44 -18.21
C ILE A 6 4.51 0.59 -19.03
N THR A 7 4.26 0.24 -20.29
CA THR A 7 3.46 1.04 -21.22
C THR A 7 2.14 0.34 -21.58
N GLU A 8 2.20 -0.97 -21.83
CA GLU A 8 1.03 -1.83 -21.98
C GLU A 8 0.44 -2.14 -20.59
N ASP A 9 -0.90 -2.19 -20.49
CA ASP A 9 -1.62 -2.47 -19.25
C ASP A 9 -1.35 -1.50 -18.07
N TRP A 10 -0.83 -0.30 -18.34
CA TRP A 10 -0.53 0.70 -17.30
C TRP A 10 -1.71 0.94 -16.36
N ASP A 11 -2.93 1.09 -16.89
CA ASP A 11 -4.15 1.28 -16.10
C ASP A 11 -4.46 0.10 -15.17
N LEU A 12 -4.22 -1.13 -15.64
CA LEU A 12 -4.43 -2.34 -14.85
C LEU A 12 -3.41 -2.41 -13.71
N VAL A 13 -2.14 -2.08 -13.99
CA VAL A 13 -1.06 -2.07 -13.00
C VAL A 13 -1.31 -1.00 -11.94
N VAL A 14 -1.70 0.22 -12.35
CA VAL A 14 -2.11 1.27 -11.41
C VAL A 14 -3.27 0.79 -10.56
N THR A 15 -4.31 0.22 -11.16
CA THR A 15 -5.49 -0.26 -10.42
C THR A 15 -5.13 -1.35 -9.40
N ALA A 16 -4.28 -2.30 -9.78
CA ALA A 16 -3.80 -3.36 -8.89
C ALA A 16 -2.97 -2.80 -7.73
N LEU A 17 -2.05 -1.87 -8.00
CA LEU A 17 -1.24 -1.24 -6.96
C LEU A 17 -2.08 -0.38 -6.01
N GLN A 18 -3.10 0.32 -6.53
CA GLN A 18 -4.05 1.06 -5.70
C GLN A 18 -4.84 0.12 -4.79
N ALA A 19 -5.30 -1.02 -5.30
CA ALA A 19 -5.99 -2.03 -4.50
C ALA A 19 -5.08 -2.58 -3.40
N LEU A 20 -3.84 -2.93 -3.73
CA LEU A 20 -2.84 -3.40 -2.79
C LEU A 20 -2.54 -2.37 -1.70
N TRP A 21 -2.36 -1.10 -2.07
CA TRP A 21 -2.10 -0.02 -1.12
C TRP A 21 -3.27 0.15 -0.14
N ARG A 22 -4.52 0.18 -0.64
CA ARG A 22 -5.71 0.27 0.23
C ARG A 22 -5.85 -0.93 1.16
N GLU A 23 -5.60 -2.13 0.68
CA GLU A 23 -5.64 -3.35 1.49
C GLU A 23 -4.61 -3.29 2.63
N ARG A 24 -3.36 -2.90 2.33
CA ARG A 24 -2.30 -2.76 3.34
C ARG A 24 -2.60 -1.69 4.39
N VAL A 25 -3.14 -0.55 3.96
CA VAL A 25 -3.61 0.50 4.87
C VAL A 25 -4.74 -0.01 5.76
N SER A 26 -5.70 -0.75 5.19
CA SER A 26 -6.79 -1.34 5.96
C SER A 26 -6.30 -2.36 6.98
N ALA A 27 -5.35 -3.23 6.60
CA ALA A 27 -4.75 -4.21 7.50
C ALA A 27 -3.98 -3.54 8.66
N TYR A 28 -3.19 -2.50 8.38
CA TYR A 28 -2.49 -1.74 9.41
C TYR A 28 -3.45 -1.06 10.39
N ASN A 29 -4.48 -0.39 9.87
CA ASN A 29 -5.47 0.28 10.71
C ASN A 29 -6.22 -0.72 11.59
N THR A 30 -6.66 -1.85 11.02
CA THR A 30 -7.37 -2.90 11.75
C THR A 30 -6.49 -3.47 12.87
N THR A 31 -5.23 -3.80 12.56
CA THR A 31 -4.30 -4.36 13.54
C THR A 31 -4.00 -3.36 14.65
N THR A 32 -3.78 -2.09 14.30
CA THR A 32 -3.56 -1.01 15.26
C THR A 32 -4.76 -0.83 16.19
N THR A 33 -5.97 -0.82 15.64
CA THR A 33 -7.20 -0.74 16.44
C THR A 33 -7.31 -1.91 17.42
N VAL A 34 -7.04 -3.14 16.96
CA VAL A 34 -7.07 -4.32 17.85
C VAL A 34 -5.99 -4.23 18.93
N ALA A 35 -4.76 -3.81 18.59
CA ALA A 35 -3.69 -3.64 19.57
C ALA A 35 -4.08 -2.62 20.66
N GLN A 36 -4.59 -1.47 20.26
CA GLN A 36 -5.05 -0.41 21.17
C GLN A 36 -6.17 -0.88 22.10
N LEU A 37 -7.18 -1.60 21.56
CA LEU A 37 -8.28 -2.14 22.37
C LEU A 37 -7.81 -3.15 23.43
N ASN A 38 -6.68 -3.80 23.20
CA ASN A 38 -6.07 -4.77 24.13
C ASN A 38 -4.96 -4.16 25.00
N GLY A 39 -4.73 -2.84 24.92
CA GLY A 39 -3.65 -2.17 25.66
C GLY A 39 -2.24 -2.61 25.24
N MET A 40 -2.10 -3.13 24.02
CA MET A 40 -0.82 -3.52 23.43
C MET A 40 -0.20 -2.38 22.63
N GLU A 41 1.11 -2.46 22.40
CA GLU A 41 1.81 -1.54 21.51
C GLU A 41 1.31 -1.68 20.07
N SER A 42 1.12 -0.54 19.38
CA SER A 42 0.77 -0.53 17.97
C SER A 42 1.88 -1.18 17.12
N PRO A 43 1.54 -1.94 16.07
CA PRO A 43 2.56 -2.52 15.21
C PRO A 43 3.29 -1.42 14.41
N LYS A 44 4.53 -1.70 13.99
CA LYS A 44 5.27 -0.80 13.10
C LYS A 44 4.64 -0.80 11.71
N GLU A 45 4.42 0.38 11.13
CA GLU A 45 3.84 0.55 9.79
C GLU A 45 4.62 -0.20 8.71
N GLU A 46 5.95 -0.22 8.84
CA GLU A 46 6.89 -0.92 7.95
C GLU A 46 6.58 -2.41 7.77
N LEU A 47 5.93 -3.06 8.76
CA LEU A 47 5.54 -4.47 8.67
C LEU A 47 4.43 -4.74 7.64
N PHE A 48 3.67 -3.70 7.26
CA PHE A 48 2.53 -3.81 6.36
C PHE A 48 2.87 -3.50 4.91
N GLY A 49 4.09 -3.00 4.64
CA GLY A 49 4.54 -2.72 3.29
C GLY A 49 3.81 -1.56 2.60
N ILE A 50 3.25 -0.62 3.36
CA ILE A 50 2.41 0.47 2.82
C ILE A 50 3.26 1.39 1.93
N SER A 51 4.46 1.74 2.40
CA SER A 51 5.42 2.60 1.69
C SER A 51 5.84 2.00 0.35
N GLU A 52 6.05 0.69 0.28
CA GLU A 52 6.47 -0.01 -0.93
C GLU A 52 5.40 0.04 -2.01
N ALA A 53 4.14 -0.13 -1.64
CA ALA A 53 3.02 0.02 -2.57
C ALA A 53 2.86 1.48 -3.03
N ALA A 54 3.05 2.44 -2.12
CA ALA A 54 3.01 3.85 -2.45
C ALA A 54 4.17 4.28 -3.37
N ASP A 55 5.37 3.74 -3.14
CA ASP A 55 6.55 4.05 -3.94
C ASP A 55 6.47 3.40 -5.33
N ALA A 56 5.92 2.19 -5.43
CA ALA A 56 5.62 1.57 -6.72
C ALA A 56 4.66 2.44 -7.57
N LEU A 57 3.59 2.97 -6.95
CA LEU A 57 2.68 3.91 -7.62
C LEU A 57 3.42 5.17 -8.11
N ARG A 58 4.25 5.77 -7.25
CA ARG A 58 5.01 6.98 -7.61
C ARG A 58 5.97 6.75 -8.77
N ARG A 59 6.63 5.58 -8.80
CA ARG A 59 7.57 5.21 -9.86
C ARG A 59 6.92 5.08 -11.24
N ILE A 60 5.63 4.77 -11.29
CA ILE A 60 4.86 4.69 -12.56
C ILE A 60 4.04 5.96 -12.86
N GLY A 61 4.30 7.06 -12.14
CA GLY A 61 3.62 8.34 -12.35
C GLY A 61 2.22 8.45 -11.73
N ALA A 62 1.84 7.51 -10.86
CA ALA A 62 0.58 7.55 -10.10
C ALA A 62 0.82 7.97 -8.64
N ALA A 63 -0.23 8.42 -7.96
CA ALA A 63 -0.20 8.69 -6.52
C ALA A 63 -1.22 7.80 -5.81
N PRO A 64 -0.97 7.33 -4.57
CA PRO A 64 -1.96 6.60 -3.79
C PRO A 64 -3.28 7.37 -3.66
N VAL A 65 -4.40 6.69 -3.91
CA VAL A 65 -5.76 7.25 -3.81
C VAL A 65 -6.58 6.44 -2.82
N ARG A 66 -7.19 7.17 -1.89
CA ARG A 66 -8.00 6.63 -0.79
C ARG A 66 -9.36 6.16 -1.26
#